data_AF-A0A0E0MN75-F1
#
_entry.id   AF-A0A0E0MN75-F1
#
_cell.length_a   1.000
_cell.length_b   1.000
_cell.length_c   1.000
_cell.angle_alpha   90.00
_cell.angle_beta   90.00
_cell.angle_gamma   90.00
#
_symmetry.space_group_name_H-M   'P 1'
#
loop_
_entity.id
_entity.type
_entity.pdbx_description
1 polymer ?
#
loop_
_entity_poly.entity_id
_entity_poly.type
_entity_poly.pdbx_seq_one_letter_code
_entity_poly.pdbx_strand_id
1 'polypeptide(L)'
;MDVLDAGHRASPETSSSAAAAADMSGASVLPLAGAAYQPYVSELLSFSIERLHKEPELLRVDAERVRRQMQEVAVENYGAFIAASEALSFVRAQLEGFDRHLEALIEEIPNLTSGCTEFVESAQQILEERKLNQTLLANHSTLLDLLEIPQLMDTLPVIQGLAAEVKKTIQSLISQLLQKLRSNIQLPECLRIVAHLRRIGVFSESELRLQFLRCREAWLSGILDDLDQRNVYGYLTGMVGCHRTHLFDVVNQYRAIFNNDKSGSDENYDGGLLFSWAMHQISNHLTTLQVMLPNITEGGSLSNIRDQCMYCAMGLGLVGLDFRGLLPPIFEKAVLNLFSKNMSTAVENFQVVLDSHRWVPMPSVGFVANGVVDETSDDVTPPSVLMEHPPLAVFVNGVSAAMNELRPCAPLSLKNVLAEEVIKGLQAVSDSLVRYNAMRMLRGNESSLFLSLCQAFIEVAYPYCSACFGRCYPNGAILITERRSTFDAVSQLLTVPARSNSSGISIERRQSGNIERKQSGGIERKQSGGIERKQSIDESTGTAATDNGTPAKGPPPVANNDSGASSAPAQPDGQTTAEAST
;
A
#
# COMPACT_ATOMS: atom_id res chain seq x y z
N MET A 1 6.45 -63.86 -9.50
CA MET A 1 6.96 -65.21 -9.82
C MET A 1 5.85 -66.16 -9.47
N ASP A 2 5.35 -66.88 -10.46
CA ASP A 2 4.16 -67.72 -10.35
C ASP A 2 4.35 -68.91 -9.39
N VAL A 3 3.24 -69.51 -8.97
CA VAL A 3 2.91 -70.95 -9.12
C VAL A 3 1.84 -71.34 -8.08
N LEU A 4 0.63 -71.68 -8.59
CA LEU A 4 -0.23 -72.86 -8.31
C LEU A 4 -0.39 -73.40 -6.86
N ASP A 5 -1.42 -74.19 -6.50
CA ASP A 5 -2.80 -74.50 -6.95
C ASP A 5 -3.33 -75.59 -5.97
N ALA A 6 -4.63 -75.90 -6.02
CA ALA A 6 -5.27 -77.12 -5.49
C ALA A 6 -5.20 -77.39 -3.95
N GLY A 7 -6.29 -77.69 -3.25
CA GLY A 7 -7.57 -78.23 -3.70
C GLY A 7 -7.97 -79.43 -2.82
N HIS A 8 -9.19 -79.36 -2.27
CA HIS A 8 -10.06 -80.50 -1.92
C HIS A 8 -9.55 -81.62 -0.98
N ARG A 9 -10.28 -81.82 0.14
CA ARG A 9 -10.99 -83.09 0.34
C ARG A 9 -12.20 -82.99 1.28
N ALA A 10 -13.24 -83.75 0.95
CA ALA A 10 -14.50 -83.84 1.70
C ALA A 10 -14.43 -84.87 2.82
N SER A 11 -15.25 -84.68 3.86
CA SER A 11 -15.52 -85.66 4.91
C SER A 11 -16.55 -86.68 4.45
N PRO A 12 -16.30 -88.00 4.56
CA PRO A 12 -17.32 -89.02 4.42
C PRO A 12 -17.98 -89.36 5.77
N GLU A 13 -19.17 -89.95 5.69
CA GLU A 13 -19.98 -90.42 6.81
C GLU A 13 -19.33 -91.60 7.56
N THR A 14 -19.62 -91.74 8.86
CA THR A 14 -19.55 -93.03 9.56
C THR A 14 -20.80 -93.24 10.41
N SER A 15 -21.52 -94.32 10.11
CA SER A 15 -22.71 -94.78 10.83
C SER A 15 -22.37 -96.00 11.69
N SER A 16 -22.64 -95.91 12.99
CA SER A 16 -22.46 -96.95 14.03
C SER A 16 -22.90 -96.31 15.35
N SER A 17 -23.63 -96.93 16.29
CA SER A 17 -24.16 -98.29 16.41
C SER A 17 -25.50 -98.24 17.17
N ALA A 18 -26.43 -99.15 16.88
CA ALA A 18 -27.63 -99.34 17.70
C ALA A 18 -27.33 -100.30 18.85
N ALA A 19 -27.46 -99.84 20.10
CA ALA A 19 -27.43 -100.69 21.29
C ALA A 19 -28.86 -100.79 21.88
N ALA A 20 -29.43 -101.98 21.83
CA ALA A 20 -30.79 -102.23 22.31
C ALA A 20 -30.85 -102.27 23.84
N ALA A 21 -31.77 -101.51 24.43
CA ALA A 21 -32.22 -101.74 25.79
C ALA A 21 -33.29 -102.85 25.76
N ALA A 22 -32.99 -104.00 26.38
CA ALA A 22 -33.98 -105.03 26.61
C ALA A 22 -34.73 -104.71 27.91
N ASP A 23 -36.06 -104.62 27.85
CA ASP A 23 -36.92 -104.54 29.02
C ASP A 23 -37.71 -105.85 29.21
N MET A 24 -37.95 -106.22 30.46
CA MET A 24 -38.29 -107.58 30.89
C MET A 24 -39.70 -107.65 31.46
N SER A 25 -40.68 -108.18 30.70
CA SER A 25 -41.83 -108.85 31.31
C SER A 25 -42.60 -109.81 30.39
N GLY A 26 -42.79 -111.04 30.87
CA GLY A 26 -44.14 -111.61 30.97
C GLY A 26 -44.84 -112.16 29.73
N ALA A 27 -44.59 -113.46 29.48
CA ALA A 27 -45.55 -114.46 28.98
C ALA A 27 -45.91 -114.58 27.48
N SER A 28 -46.00 -115.85 27.08
CA SER A 28 -46.81 -116.41 25.99
C SER A 28 -46.73 -115.78 24.59
N VAL A 29 -45.79 -116.27 23.79
CA VAL A 29 -46.00 -117.19 22.64
C VAL A 29 -44.65 -117.27 21.95
N LEU A 30 -44.00 -118.43 21.97
CA LEU A 30 -42.83 -118.66 21.12
C LEU A 30 -43.32 -118.73 19.67
N PRO A 31 -42.91 -117.81 18.77
CA PRO A 31 -43.16 -118.00 17.36
C PRO A 31 -42.27 -119.15 16.89
N LEU A 32 -42.85 -120.24 16.38
CA LEU A 32 -42.12 -121.33 15.70
C LEU A 32 -41.45 -120.87 14.37
N ALA A 33 -41.24 -119.57 14.19
CA ALA A 33 -40.84 -118.90 12.97
C ALA A 33 -39.49 -118.14 13.10
N GLY A 34 -38.75 -118.32 14.19
CA GLY A 34 -37.37 -117.83 14.30
C GLY A 34 -36.40 -118.72 13.49
N ALA A 35 -35.52 -118.11 12.68
CA ALA A 35 -34.61 -118.83 11.80
C ALA A 35 -33.71 -119.87 12.51
N ALA A 36 -33.39 -119.65 13.79
CA ALA A 36 -32.62 -120.58 14.62
C ALA A 36 -33.36 -121.91 14.94
N TYR A 37 -34.70 -121.94 14.89
CA TYR A 37 -35.51 -123.09 15.26
C TYR A 37 -35.97 -123.94 14.06
N GLN A 38 -35.86 -123.41 12.83
CA GLN A 38 -36.19 -124.09 11.58
C GLN A 38 -35.55 -125.50 11.42
N PRO A 39 -34.24 -125.72 11.68
CA PRO A 39 -33.66 -127.06 11.53
C PRO A 39 -34.27 -128.09 12.50
N TYR A 40 -34.58 -127.71 13.74
CA TYR A 40 -35.18 -128.61 14.72
C TYR A 40 -36.65 -128.94 14.38
N VAL A 41 -37.42 -127.97 13.88
CA VAL A 41 -38.78 -128.21 13.36
C VAL A 41 -38.74 -129.12 12.12
N SER A 42 -37.70 -129.03 11.30
CA SER A 42 -37.48 -129.92 10.14
C SER A 42 -37.18 -131.36 10.57
N GLU A 43 -36.39 -131.57 11.63
CA GLU A 43 -36.16 -132.90 12.21
C GLU A 43 -37.45 -133.49 12.79
N LEU A 44 -38.26 -132.72 13.53
CA LEU A 44 -39.54 -133.19 14.08
C LEU A 44 -40.47 -133.77 13.00
N LEU A 45 -40.54 -133.15 11.82
CA LEU A 45 -41.35 -133.62 10.68
C LEU A 45 -40.82 -134.90 10.03
N SER A 46 -39.56 -135.27 10.29
CA SER A 46 -38.94 -136.50 9.78
C SER A 46 -39.12 -137.72 10.70
N PHE A 47 -39.66 -137.53 11.91
CA PHE A 47 -39.74 -138.57 12.93
C PHE A 47 -41.01 -139.42 12.82
N SER A 48 -40.89 -140.71 13.15
CA SER A 48 -42.03 -141.62 13.30
C SER A 48 -42.89 -141.22 14.50
N ILE A 49 -44.18 -141.54 14.44
CA ILE A 49 -45.19 -141.11 15.44
C ILE A 49 -44.86 -141.56 16.88
N GLU A 50 -44.19 -142.70 17.04
CA GLU A 50 -43.72 -143.22 18.33
C GLU A 50 -42.55 -142.42 18.93
N ARG A 51 -41.68 -141.83 18.08
CA ARG A 51 -40.57 -140.98 18.53
C ARG A 51 -41.09 -139.60 18.94
N LEU A 52 -42.00 -139.04 18.14
CA LEU A 52 -42.60 -137.73 18.41
C LEU A 52 -43.37 -137.68 19.75
N HIS A 53 -43.99 -138.79 20.16
CA HIS A 53 -44.69 -138.90 21.45
C HIS A 53 -43.77 -138.87 22.69
N LYS A 54 -42.45 -139.08 22.54
CA LYS A 54 -41.49 -139.10 23.65
C LYS A 54 -40.63 -137.83 23.76
N GLU A 55 -40.60 -137.03 22.70
CA GLU A 55 -39.80 -135.79 22.62
C GLU A 55 -40.08 -134.78 23.76
N PRO A 56 -41.34 -134.52 24.21
CA PRO A 56 -41.61 -133.50 25.22
C PRO A 56 -41.01 -133.78 26.61
N GLU A 57 -41.01 -135.05 27.04
CA GLU A 57 -40.38 -135.43 28.32
C GLU A 57 -38.85 -135.40 28.22
N LEU A 58 -38.27 -135.70 27.05
CA LEU A 58 -36.82 -135.55 26.84
C LEU A 58 -36.39 -134.08 27.01
N LEU A 59 -37.11 -133.16 26.35
CA LEU A 59 -36.87 -131.71 26.46
C LEU A 59 -37.04 -131.19 27.89
N ARG A 60 -38.05 -131.69 28.64
CA ARG A 60 -38.29 -131.30 30.03
C ARG A 60 -37.12 -131.71 30.94
N VAL A 61 -36.62 -132.94 30.77
CA VAL A 61 -35.48 -133.46 31.54
C VAL A 61 -34.18 -132.72 31.23
N ASP A 62 -33.89 -132.43 29.96
CA ASP A 62 -32.68 -131.67 29.61
C ASP A 62 -32.77 -130.20 30.06
N ALA A 63 -33.95 -129.57 30.03
CA ALA A 63 -34.12 -128.22 30.56
C ALA A 63 -33.90 -128.14 32.09
N GLU A 64 -34.44 -129.11 32.86
CA GLU A 64 -34.19 -129.20 34.31
C GLU A 64 -32.71 -129.46 34.62
N ARG A 65 -32.04 -130.27 33.80
CA ARG A 65 -30.60 -130.56 33.89
C ARG A 65 -29.76 -129.31 33.63
N VAL A 66 -29.99 -128.59 32.52
CA VAL A 66 -29.26 -127.36 32.18
C VAL A 66 -29.46 -126.28 33.26
N ARG A 67 -30.69 -126.10 33.76
CA ARG A 67 -30.98 -125.14 34.84
C ARG A 67 -30.20 -125.47 36.12
N ARG A 68 -30.10 -126.76 36.47
CA ARG A 68 -29.36 -127.22 37.66
C ARG A 68 -27.85 -127.05 37.48
N GLN A 69 -27.31 -127.41 36.31
CA GLN A 69 -25.91 -127.15 35.96
C GLN A 69 -25.57 -125.65 35.97
N MET A 70 -26.47 -124.78 35.49
CA MET A 70 -26.23 -123.34 35.52
C MET A 70 -26.21 -122.77 36.95
N GLN A 71 -27.02 -123.33 37.87
CA GLN A 71 -26.98 -122.98 39.29
C GLN A 71 -25.71 -123.52 39.98
N GLU A 72 -25.28 -124.76 39.68
CA GLU A 72 -24.00 -125.29 40.14
C GLU A 72 -22.83 -124.43 39.64
N VAL A 73 -22.74 -124.14 38.35
CA VAL A 73 -21.67 -123.30 37.77
C VAL A 73 -21.68 -121.88 38.37
N ALA A 74 -22.85 -121.28 38.61
CA ALA A 74 -22.95 -119.96 39.24
C ALA A 74 -22.52 -119.95 40.71
N VAL A 75 -22.76 -121.04 41.46
CA VAL A 75 -22.36 -121.18 42.87
C VAL A 75 -20.89 -121.63 42.99
N GLU A 76 -20.38 -122.44 42.07
CA GLU A 76 -18.96 -122.82 42.01
C GLU A 76 -18.08 -121.62 41.60
N ASN A 77 -18.57 -120.77 40.69
CA ASN A 77 -17.79 -119.66 40.11
C ASN A 77 -18.27 -118.26 40.56
N TYR A 78 -18.98 -118.15 41.69
CA TYR A 78 -19.48 -116.86 42.20
C TYR A 78 -18.36 -115.82 42.38
N GLY A 79 -17.15 -116.26 42.75
CA GLY A 79 -15.96 -115.41 42.86
C GLY A 79 -15.54 -114.76 41.54
N ALA A 80 -15.78 -115.41 40.39
CA ALA A 80 -15.50 -114.83 39.08
C ALA A 80 -16.48 -113.67 38.74
N PHE A 81 -17.73 -113.77 39.18
CA PHE A 81 -18.71 -112.69 39.02
C PHE A 81 -18.41 -111.50 39.94
N ILE A 82 -17.96 -111.73 41.17
CA ILE A 82 -17.50 -110.66 42.08
C ILE A 82 -16.25 -109.98 41.50
N ALA A 83 -15.25 -110.75 41.08
CA ALA A 83 -14.03 -110.23 40.46
C ALA A 83 -14.32 -109.42 39.17
N ALA A 84 -15.30 -109.83 38.35
CA ALA A 84 -15.73 -109.07 37.19
C ALA A 84 -16.41 -107.73 37.58
N SER A 85 -17.20 -107.72 38.66
CA SER A 85 -17.83 -106.50 39.19
C SER A 85 -16.82 -105.54 39.83
N GLU A 86 -15.81 -106.06 40.53
CA GLU A 86 -14.69 -105.30 41.08
C GLU A 86 -13.79 -104.73 39.97
N ALA A 87 -13.52 -105.50 38.92
CA ALA A 87 -12.82 -105.01 37.74
C ALA A 87 -13.60 -103.89 37.03
N LEU A 88 -14.93 -104.03 36.89
CA LEU A 88 -15.79 -102.99 36.31
C LEU A 88 -15.84 -101.70 37.15
N SER A 89 -15.91 -101.81 38.48
CA SER A 89 -15.90 -100.63 39.35
C SER A 89 -14.54 -99.93 39.35
N PHE A 90 -13.44 -100.70 39.32
CA PHE A 90 -12.09 -100.16 39.15
C PHE A 90 -11.92 -99.43 37.80
N VAL A 91 -12.34 -100.04 36.69
CA VAL A 91 -12.28 -99.40 35.36
C VAL A 91 -13.11 -98.12 35.31
N ARG A 92 -14.30 -98.10 35.94
CA ARG A 92 -15.13 -96.90 36.03
C ARG A 92 -14.44 -95.78 36.83
N ALA A 93 -13.83 -96.09 37.97
CA ALA A 93 -13.08 -95.12 38.76
C ALA A 93 -11.85 -94.58 38.00
N GLN A 94 -11.18 -95.41 37.20
CA GLN A 94 -10.11 -94.94 36.31
C GLN A 94 -10.66 -94.02 35.20
N LEU A 95 -11.83 -94.32 34.62
CA LEU A 95 -12.47 -93.46 33.62
C LEU A 95 -12.82 -92.07 34.18
N GLU A 96 -13.42 -92.00 35.37
CA GLU A 96 -13.69 -90.74 36.08
C GLU A 96 -12.38 -90.00 36.44
N GLY A 97 -11.28 -90.73 36.65
CA GLY A 97 -9.94 -90.17 36.77
C GLY A 97 -9.39 -89.60 35.45
N PHE A 98 -9.61 -90.27 34.32
CA PHE A 98 -9.21 -89.77 33.00
C PHE A 98 -9.99 -88.50 32.62
N ASP A 99 -11.30 -88.45 32.87
CA ASP A 99 -12.14 -87.28 32.58
C ASP A 99 -11.60 -86.02 33.27
N ARG A 100 -11.29 -86.11 34.57
CA ARG A 100 -10.72 -84.99 35.34
C ARG A 100 -9.36 -84.52 34.83
N HIS A 101 -8.49 -85.45 34.38
CA HIS A 101 -7.22 -85.07 33.77
C HIS A 101 -7.41 -84.44 32.38
N LEU A 102 -8.45 -84.86 31.64
CA LEU A 102 -8.80 -84.27 30.35
C LEU A 102 -9.34 -82.84 30.53
N GLU A 103 -10.22 -82.61 31.51
CA GLU A 103 -10.71 -81.28 31.89
C GLU A 103 -9.56 -80.36 32.29
N ALA A 104 -8.66 -80.80 33.18
CA ALA A 104 -7.50 -80.00 33.58
C ALA A 104 -6.55 -79.67 32.40
N LEU A 105 -6.39 -80.60 31.44
CA LEU A 105 -5.61 -80.35 30.23
C LEU A 105 -6.31 -79.34 29.31
N ILE A 106 -7.64 -79.38 29.22
CA ILE A 106 -8.44 -78.40 28.46
C ILE A 106 -8.36 -76.99 29.08
N GLU A 107 -8.28 -76.88 30.41
CA GLU A 107 -8.10 -75.60 31.11
C GLU A 107 -6.69 -75.00 30.92
N GLU A 108 -5.64 -75.81 30.86
CA GLU A 108 -4.24 -75.33 30.76
C GLU A 108 -3.73 -75.10 29.32
N ILE A 109 -4.32 -75.74 28.30
CA ILE A 109 -3.95 -75.50 26.89
C ILE A 109 -4.09 -74.02 26.48
N PRO A 110 -5.16 -73.28 26.85
CA PRO A 110 -5.26 -71.84 26.59
C PRO A 110 -4.13 -71.01 27.22
N ASN A 111 -3.74 -71.31 28.46
CA ASN A 111 -2.65 -70.60 29.16
C ASN A 111 -1.31 -70.80 28.43
N LEU A 112 -1.00 -72.05 28.05
CA LEU A 112 0.19 -72.37 27.27
C LEU A 112 0.16 -71.72 25.87
N THR A 113 -1.03 -71.64 25.26
CA THR A 113 -1.21 -71.00 23.94
C THR A 113 -0.95 -69.49 24.03
N SER A 114 -1.47 -68.80 25.07
CA SER A 114 -1.21 -67.37 25.32
C SER A 114 0.28 -67.08 25.52
N GLY A 115 0.95 -67.87 26.38
CA GLY A 115 2.39 -67.73 26.62
C GLY A 115 3.23 -67.98 25.35
N CYS A 116 2.83 -68.93 24.51
CA CYS A 116 3.45 -69.13 23.20
C CYS A 116 3.25 -67.94 22.25
N THR A 117 2.06 -67.31 22.22
CA THR A 117 1.82 -66.12 21.40
C THR A 117 2.60 -64.90 21.88
N GLU A 118 2.63 -64.64 23.19
CA GLU A 118 3.40 -63.55 23.80
C GLU A 118 4.91 -63.72 23.55
N PHE A 119 5.41 -64.96 23.63
CA PHE A 119 6.80 -65.28 23.30
C PHE A 119 7.12 -65.04 21.82
N VAL A 120 6.23 -65.44 20.90
CA VAL A 120 6.43 -65.21 19.45
C VAL A 120 6.44 -63.72 19.12
N GLU A 121 5.52 -62.93 19.68
CA GLU A 121 5.47 -61.48 19.49
C GLU A 121 6.74 -60.79 20.03
N SER A 122 7.14 -61.14 21.25
CA SER A 122 8.38 -60.63 21.87
C SER A 122 9.64 -61.01 21.06
N ALA A 123 9.71 -62.25 20.59
CA ALA A 123 10.82 -62.73 19.76
C ALA A 123 10.86 -62.01 18.40
N GLN A 124 9.70 -61.70 17.81
CA GLN A 124 9.61 -60.98 16.55
C GLN A 124 10.06 -59.52 16.70
N GLN A 125 9.68 -58.83 17.78
CA GLN A 125 10.18 -57.48 18.07
C GLN A 125 11.71 -57.46 18.22
N ILE A 126 12.28 -58.41 18.98
CA ILE A 126 13.75 -58.53 19.14
C ILE A 126 14.43 -58.85 17.80
N LEU A 127 13.82 -59.65 16.93
CA LEU A 127 14.34 -59.93 15.59
C LEU A 127 14.31 -58.70 14.67
N GLU A 128 13.28 -57.86 14.77
CA GLU A 128 13.19 -56.60 14.02
C GLU A 128 14.23 -55.57 14.49
N GLU A 129 14.37 -55.36 15.81
CA GLU A 129 15.44 -54.51 16.36
C GLU A 129 16.84 -55.03 15.98
N ARG A 130 17.06 -56.35 16.03
CA ARG A 130 18.33 -56.95 15.62
C ARG A 130 18.58 -56.77 14.12
N LYS A 131 17.55 -56.90 13.28
CA LYS A 131 17.64 -56.67 11.83
C LYS A 131 17.94 -55.20 11.52
N LEU A 132 17.34 -54.25 12.24
CA LEU A 132 17.65 -52.83 12.13
C LEU A 132 19.10 -52.55 12.52
N ASN A 133 19.54 -53.03 13.68
CA ASN A 133 20.91 -52.88 14.16
C ASN A 133 21.94 -53.54 13.23
N GLN A 134 21.64 -54.72 12.68
CA GLN A 134 22.50 -55.40 11.70
C GLN A 134 22.56 -54.64 10.36
N THR A 135 21.47 -54.00 9.95
CA THR A 135 21.42 -53.12 8.77
C THR A 135 22.22 -51.84 8.98
N LEU A 136 22.12 -51.25 10.18
CA LEU A 136 22.94 -50.10 10.59
C LEU A 136 24.43 -50.45 10.62
N LEU A 137 24.79 -51.62 11.15
CA LEU A 137 26.17 -52.11 11.20
C LEU A 137 26.73 -52.45 9.80
N ALA A 138 25.90 -53.01 8.91
CA ALA A 138 26.30 -53.28 7.52
C ALA A 138 26.56 -51.98 6.74
N ASN A 139 25.78 -50.93 7.01
CA ASN A 139 25.90 -49.62 6.36
C ASN A 139 26.74 -48.62 7.20
N HIS A 140 27.39 -49.05 8.28
CA HIS A 140 28.10 -48.12 9.18
C HIS A 140 29.27 -47.42 8.48
N SER A 141 29.98 -48.11 7.58
CA SER A 141 31.11 -47.51 6.84
C SER A 141 30.62 -46.44 5.88
N THR A 142 29.54 -46.68 5.12
CA THR A 142 28.98 -45.67 4.21
C THR A 142 28.33 -44.51 4.96
N LEU A 143 27.78 -44.74 6.16
CA LEU A 143 27.36 -43.66 7.05
C LEU A 143 28.53 -42.83 7.57
N LEU A 144 29.66 -43.47 7.92
CA LEU A 144 30.88 -42.80 8.34
C LEU A 144 31.47 -41.98 7.18
N ASP A 145 31.59 -42.57 5.98
CA ASP A 145 32.03 -41.87 4.76
C ASP A 145 31.17 -40.62 4.50
N LEU A 146 29.83 -40.74 4.60
CA LEU A 146 28.89 -39.62 4.44
C LEU A 146 29.04 -38.53 5.52
N LEU A 147 29.43 -38.90 6.75
CA LEU A 147 29.68 -37.98 7.86
C LEU A 147 31.08 -37.35 7.80
N GLU A 148 32.05 -38.00 7.14
CA GLU A 148 33.39 -37.48 6.91
C GLU A 148 33.48 -36.54 5.70
N ILE A 149 32.62 -36.68 4.69
CA ILE A 149 32.58 -35.80 3.51
C ILE A 149 32.58 -34.30 3.85
N PRO A 150 31.73 -33.77 4.76
CA PRO A 150 31.78 -32.36 5.15
C PRO A 150 33.13 -31.93 5.75
N GLN A 151 33.75 -32.79 6.57
CA GLN A 151 35.05 -32.50 7.20
C GLN A 151 36.20 -32.54 6.18
N LEU A 152 36.09 -33.40 5.16
CA LEU A 152 37.02 -33.44 4.02
C LEU A 152 36.84 -32.25 3.07
N MET A 153 35.60 -31.78 2.86
CA MET A 153 35.32 -30.57 2.08
C MET A 153 35.92 -29.31 2.74
N ASP A 154 35.83 -29.21 4.07
CA ASP A 154 36.41 -28.10 4.83
C ASP A 154 37.93 -28.17 4.99
N THR A 155 38.60 -29.28 4.64
CA THR A 155 40.06 -29.43 4.78
C THR A 155 40.84 -29.38 3.46
N LEU A 156 40.19 -29.56 2.30
CA LEU A 156 40.85 -29.52 0.99
C LEU A 156 41.05 -28.08 0.46
N PRO A 157 42.31 -27.57 0.33
CA PRO A 157 42.56 -26.17 -0.03
C PRO A 157 42.02 -25.76 -1.40
N VAL A 158 41.90 -26.73 -2.33
CA VAL A 158 41.34 -26.49 -3.67
C VAL A 158 39.82 -26.27 -3.61
N ILE A 159 39.10 -27.00 -2.75
CA ILE A 159 37.66 -26.83 -2.56
C ILE A 159 37.38 -25.51 -1.84
N GLN A 160 38.15 -25.18 -0.80
CA GLN A 160 38.10 -23.88 -0.14
C GLN A 160 38.37 -22.72 -1.12
N GLY A 161 39.41 -22.84 -1.96
CA GLY A 161 39.76 -21.84 -2.97
C GLY A 161 38.66 -21.64 -4.01
N LEU A 162 38.06 -22.73 -4.50
CA LEU A 162 36.92 -22.69 -5.42
C LEU A 162 35.69 -22.05 -4.75
N ALA A 163 35.37 -22.43 -3.52
CA ALA A 163 34.26 -21.85 -2.76
C ALA A 163 34.45 -20.34 -2.51
N ALA A 164 35.68 -19.92 -2.22
CA ALA A 164 36.02 -18.50 -2.06
C ALA A 164 35.87 -17.72 -3.38
N GLU A 165 36.33 -18.25 -4.51
CA GLU A 165 36.20 -17.57 -5.81
C GLU A 165 34.75 -17.56 -6.31
N VAL A 166 33.97 -18.62 -6.07
CA VAL A 166 32.52 -18.64 -6.33
C VAL A 166 31.81 -17.59 -5.48
N LYS A 167 32.11 -17.50 -4.17
CA LYS A 167 31.54 -16.48 -3.28
C LYS A 167 31.87 -15.06 -3.75
N LYS A 168 33.12 -14.80 -4.14
CA LYS A 168 33.59 -13.53 -4.70
C LYS A 168 32.91 -13.19 -6.03
N THR A 169 32.70 -14.18 -6.89
CA THR A 169 31.97 -14.03 -8.16
C THR A 169 30.50 -13.69 -7.93
N ILE A 170 29.84 -14.37 -6.98
CA ILE A 170 28.45 -14.07 -6.58
C ILE A 170 28.35 -12.65 -5.99
N GLN A 171 29.28 -12.25 -5.11
CA GLN A 171 29.32 -10.90 -4.57
C GLN A 171 29.47 -9.83 -5.66
N SER A 172 30.37 -10.05 -6.63
CA SER A 172 30.53 -9.17 -7.79
C SER A 172 29.25 -9.08 -8.63
N LEU A 173 28.60 -10.21 -8.90
CA LEU A 173 27.32 -10.25 -9.63
C LEU A 173 26.21 -9.49 -8.88
N ILE A 174 26.07 -9.71 -7.57
CA ILE A 174 25.11 -8.97 -6.73
C ILE A 174 25.39 -7.47 -6.79
N SER A 175 26.64 -7.04 -6.64
CA SER A 175 27.02 -5.62 -6.73
C SER A 175 26.66 -5.01 -8.09
N GLN A 176 26.89 -5.72 -9.19
CA GLN A 176 26.53 -5.26 -10.54
C GLN A 176 25.01 -5.19 -10.75
N LEU A 177 24.25 -6.17 -10.24
CA LEU A 177 22.78 -6.19 -10.31
C LEU A 177 22.16 -5.05 -9.49
N LEU A 178 22.64 -4.84 -8.26
CA LEU A 178 22.21 -3.71 -7.42
C LEU A 178 22.60 -2.36 -8.04
N GLN A 179 23.77 -2.25 -8.67
CA GLN A 179 24.17 -1.03 -9.38
C GLN A 179 23.27 -0.75 -10.60
N LYS A 180 22.76 -1.79 -11.28
CA LYS A 180 21.72 -1.61 -12.31
C LYS A 180 20.36 -1.18 -11.74
N LEU A 181 19.98 -1.63 -10.55
CA LEU A 181 18.78 -1.10 -9.87
C LEU A 181 18.94 0.38 -9.46
N ARG A 182 20.18 0.87 -9.34
CA ARG A 182 20.51 2.28 -9.05
C ARG A 182 20.59 3.18 -10.30
N SER A 183 20.06 2.75 -11.44
CA SER A 183 19.96 3.58 -12.65
C SER A 183 18.54 3.62 -13.22
N ASN A 184 18.34 4.48 -14.22
CA ASN A 184 17.07 4.56 -14.94
C ASN A 184 16.84 3.27 -15.73
N ILE A 185 15.99 2.39 -15.20
CA ILE A 185 15.63 1.10 -15.80
C ILE A 185 14.11 0.91 -15.77
N GLN A 186 13.61 0.26 -16.82
CA GLN A 186 12.20 -0.03 -17.04
C GLN A 186 11.74 -1.27 -16.26
N LEU A 187 10.42 -1.39 -16.03
CA LEU A 187 9.82 -2.49 -15.26
C LEU A 187 10.24 -3.92 -15.71
N PRO A 188 10.32 -4.26 -17.02
CA PRO A 188 10.72 -5.60 -17.43
C PRO A 188 12.15 -5.98 -17.00
N GLU A 189 13.08 -5.03 -17.02
CA GLU A 189 14.47 -5.25 -16.56
C GLU A 189 14.54 -5.29 -15.03
N CYS A 190 13.70 -4.53 -14.32
CA CYS A 190 13.55 -4.63 -12.87
C CYS A 190 13.12 -6.05 -12.45
N LEU A 191 12.06 -6.57 -13.08
CA LEU A 191 11.56 -7.92 -12.85
C LEU A 191 12.65 -8.97 -13.11
N ARG A 192 13.41 -8.82 -14.20
CA ARG A 192 14.51 -9.72 -14.54
C ARG A 192 15.64 -9.68 -13.52
N ILE A 193 16.06 -8.49 -13.07
CA ILE A 193 17.12 -8.33 -12.05
C ILE A 193 16.66 -8.90 -10.70
N VAL A 194 15.45 -8.57 -10.24
CA VAL A 194 14.93 -9.09 -8.97
C VAL A 194 14.72 -10.61 -9.01
N ALA A 195 14.29 -11.17 -10.15
CA ALA A 195 14.22 -12.61 -10.33
C ALA A 195 15.59 -13.29 -10.25
N HIS A 196 16.67 -12.68 -10.77
CA HIS A 196 18.04 -13.18 -10.58
C HIS A 196 18.47 -13.10 -9.11
N LEU A 197 18.22 -11.98 -8.42
CA LEU A 197 18.54 -11.83 -6.99
C LEU A 197 17.79 -12.84 -6.11
N ARG A 198 16.51 -13.10 -6.39
CA ARG A 198 15.71 -14.12 -5.69
C ARG A 198 16.24 -15.54 -5.93
N ARG A 199 16.70 -15.85 -7.14
CA ARG A 199 17.35 -17.14 -7.48
C ARG A 199 18.73 -17.33 -6.83
N ILE A 200 19.46 -16.25 -6.57
CA ILE A 200 20.75 -16.29 -5.86
C ILE A 200 20.57 -16.64 -4.37
N GLY A 201 19.38 -16.39 -3.79
CA GLY A 201 19.02 -16.86 -2.44
C GLY A 201 19.76 -16.19 -1.28
N VAL A 202 20.53 -15.13 -1.54
CA VAL A 202 21.32 -14.40 -0.51
C VAL A 202 20.47 -13.41 0.30
N PHE A 203 19.31 -13.00 -0.22
CA PHE A 203 18.37 -12.10 0.48
C PHE A 203 17.06 -12.84 0.75
N SER A 204 16.53 -12.68 1.96
CA SER A 204 15.12 -12.97 2.23
C SER A 204 14.21 -12.02 1.45
N GLU A 205 12.93 -12.38 1.27
CA GLU A 205 11.98 -11.56 0.49
C GLU A 205 11.81 -10.14 1.10
N SER A 206 11.81 -10.02 2.43
CA SER A 206 11.78 -8.74 3.14
C SER A 206 13.04 -7.90 2.94
N GLU A 207 14.23 -8.53 2.93
CA GLU A 207 15.48 -7.84 2.58
C GLU A 207 15.50 -7.42 1.11
N LEU A 208 14.97 -8.25 0.21
CA LEU A 208 14.92 -7.96 -1.23
C LEU A 208 14.01 -6.75 -1.53
N ARG A 209 12.84 -6.67 -0.86
CA ARG A 209 11.94 -5.51 -0.86
C ARG A 209 12.67 -4.23 -0.40
N LEU A 210 13.41 -4.31 0.72
CA LEU A 210 14.17 -3.19 1.27
C LEU A 210 15.36 -2.78 0.37
N GLN A 211 16.12 -3.74 -0.19
CA GLN A 211 17.24 -3.46 -1.07
C GLN A 211 16.79 -2.84 -2.40
N PHE A 212 15.64 -3.25 -2.93
CA PHE A 212 15.03 -2.60 -4.09
C PHE A 212 14.74 -1.12 -3.80
N LEU A 213 13.99 -0.82 -2.72
CA LEU A 213 13.65 0.56 -2.35
C LEU A 213 14.91 1.41 -2.09
N ARG A 214 15.90 0.89 -1.36
CA ARG A 214 17.19 1.57 -1.15
C ARG A 214 17.96 1.85 -2.43
N CYS A 215 17.94 0.94 -3.41
CA CYS A 215 18.59 1.19 -4.70
C CYS A 215 17.83 2.23 -5.53
N ARG A 216 16.49 2.25 -5.45
CA ARG A 216 15.67 3.29 -6.10
C ARG A 216 15.83 4.66 -5.44
N GLU A 217 15.88 4.72 -4.13
CA GLU A 217 16.16 5.93 -3.37
C GLU A 217 17.55 6.49 -3.68
N ALA A 218 18.60 5.66 -3.67
CA ALA A 218 19.95 6.10 -4.05
C ALA A 218 20.02 6.63 -5.49
N TRP A 219 19.24 6.07 -6.42
CA TRP A 219 19.12 6.59 -7.78
C TRP A 219 18.40 7.94 -7.84
N LEU A 220 17.28 8.09 -7.12
CA LEU A 220 16.55 9.36 -7.01
C LEU A 220 17.41 10.45 -6.38
N SER A 221 18.13 10.14 -5.29
CA SER A 221 19.08 11.06 -4.65
C SER A 221 20.16 11.51 -5.61
N GLY A 222 20.75 10.60 -6.39
CA GLY A 222 21.75 10.96 -7.41
C GLY A 222 21.22 11.95 -8.46
N ILE A 223 19.96 11.81 -8.90
CA ILE A 223 19.33 12.79 -9.81
C ILE A 223 19.16 14.17 -9.14
N LEU A 224 18.91 14.22 -7.83
CA LEU A 224 18.79 15.47 -7.08
C LEU A 224 20.16 16.11 -6.78
N ASP A 225 21.19 15.30 -6.56
CA ASP A 225 22.57 15.74 -6.34
C ASP A 225 23.17 16.41 -7.60
N ASP A 226 22.73 16.00 -8.80
CA ASP A 226 23.10 16.62 -10.08
C ASP A 226 22.46 18.01 -10.32
N LEU A 227 21.49 18.44 -9.49
CA LEU A 227 20.81 19.75 -9.63
C LEU A 227 21.60 20.88 -8.97
N ASP A 228 21.75 22.01 -9.66
CA ASP A 228 22.45 23.18 -9.10
C ASP A 228 21.66 23.86 -7.97
N GLN A 229 22.08 23.57 -6.73
CA GLN A 229 21.53 24.15 -5.50
C GLN A 229 21.72 25.68 -5.39
N ARG A 230 22.60 26.31 -6.19
CA ARG A 230 22.76 27.78 -6.19
C ARG A 230 21.53 28.48 -6.77
N ASN A 231 20.90 27.88 -7.78
CA ASN A 231 19.64 28.34 -8.33
C ASN A 231 18.48 27.68 -7.59
N VAL A 232 18.06 28.27 -6.46
CA VAL A 232 16.98 27.74 -5.60
C VAL A 232 15.70 27.43 -6.38
N TYR A 233 15.30 28.29 -7.33
CA TYR A 233 14.12 28.07 -8.17
C TYR A 233 14.30 26.88 -9.12
N GLY A 234 15.45 26.81 -9.80
CA GLY A 234 15.80 25.69 -10.69
C GLY A 234 15.88 24.36 -9.94
N TYR A 235 16.50 24.35 -8.76
CA TYR A 235 16.58 23.18 -7.89
C TYR A 235 15.18 22.72 -7.43
N LEU A 236 14.34 23.62 -6.92
CA LEU A 236 13.00 23.26 -6.45
C LEU A 236 12.09 22.75 -7.58
N THR A 237 12.10 23.40 -8.74
CA THR A 237 11.33 22.94 -9.91
C THR A 237 11.85 21.61 -10.46
N GLY A 238 13.17 21.43 -10.50
CA GLY A 238 13.82 20.16 -10.86
C GLY A 238 13.46 19.01 -9.90
N MET A 239 13.51 19.25 -8.58
CA MET A 239 13.12 18.29 -7.55
C MET A 239 11.65 17.88 -7.69
N VAL A 240 10.72 18.84 -7.86
CA VAL A 240 9.30 18.55 -8.08
C VAL A 240 9.10 17.72 -9.37
N GLY A 241 9.83 18.05 -10.44
CA GLY A 241 9.81 17.30 -11.70
C GLY A 241 10.33 15.86 -11.56
N CYS A 242 11.44 15.68 -10.84
CA CYS A 242 12.04 14.37 -10.52
C CYS A 242 11.05 13.50 -9.74
N HIS A 243 10.52 14.00 -8.62
CA HIS A 243 9.56 13.27 -7.79
C HIS A 243 8.27 12.94 -8.55
N ARG A 244 7.72 13.90 -9.31
CA ARG A 244 6.52 13.68 -10.14
C ARG A 244 6.71 12.54 -11.13
N THR A 245 7.87 12.50 -11.79
CA THR A 245 8.15 11.53 -12.85
C THR A 245 8.47 10.16 -12.28
N HIS A 246 9.35 10.09 -11.28
CA HIS A 246 9.99 8.83 -10.90
C HIS A 246 9.41 8.17 -9.64
N LEU A 247 8.79 8.92 -8.71
CA LEU A 247 8.23 8.32 -7.49
C LEU A 247 7.04 7.42 -7.82
N PHE A 248 6.19 7.84 -8.77
CA PHE A 248 5.09 7.02 -9.31
C PHE A 248 5.59 5.71 -9.94
N ASP A 249 6.65 5.78 -10.74
CA ASP A 249 7.27 4.61 -11.38
C ASP A 249 7.84 3.64 -10.35
N VAL A 250 8.57 4.12 -9.34
CA VAL A 250 9.14 3.27 -8.29
C VAL A 250 8.04 2.56 -7.49
N VAL A 251 6.97 3.26 -7.14
CA VAL A 251 5.82 2.67 -6.42
C VAL A 251 5.12 1.59 -7.26
N ASN A 252 4.91 1.84 -8.56
CA ASN A 252 4.29 0.85 -9.44
C ASN A 252 5.21 -0.34 -9.72
N GLN A 253 6.53 -0.11 -9.86
CA GLN A 253 7.50 -1.19 -10.00
C GLN A 253 7.54 -2.08 -8.76
N TYR A 254 7.56 -1.51 -7.56
CA TYR A 254 7.49 -2.27 -6.32
C TYR A 254 6.22 -3.14 -6.29
N ARG A 255 5.05 -2.55 -6.55
CA ARG A 255 3.76 -3.28 -6.57
C ARG A 255 3.78 -4.43 -7.59
N ALA A 256 4.30 -4.20 -8.79
CA ALA A 256 4.38 -5.22 -9.84
C ALA A 256 5.37 -6.36 -9.52
N ILE A 257 6.43 -6.09 -8.75
CA ILE A 257 7.47 -7.06 -8.39
C ILE A 257 7.09 -7.87 -7.14
N PHE A 258 6.45 -7.23 -6.16
CA PHE A 258 6.29 -7.75 -4.80
C PHE A 258 4.84 -7.98 -4.34
N ASN A 259 3.82 -7.42 -5.00
CA ASN A 259 2.40 -7.60 -4.62
C ASN A 259 1.61 -8.45 -5.64
N ASN A 260 2.28 -9.19 -6.53
CA ASN A 260 1.62 -9.88 -7.65
C ASN A 260 1.01 -11.25 -7.28
N ASP A 261 1.37 -11.81 -6.11
CA ASP A 261 0.82 -13.08 -5.65
C ASP A 261 -0.58 -12.92 -5.05
N LYS A 262 -1.57 -13.46 -5.77
CA LYS A 262 -2.99 -13.48 -5.37
C LYS A 262 -3.31 -14.52 -4.28
N SER A 263 -2.30 -15.24 -3.76
CA SER A 263 -2.44 -16.00 -2.53
C SER A 263 -2.58 -15.02 -1.37
N GLY A 264 -3.73 -15.03 -0.70
CA GLY A 264 -3.99 -14.24 0.50
C GLY A 264 -3.26 -14.76 1.74
N SER A 265 -1.97 -15.07 1.62
CA SER A 265 -1.07 -15.46 2.70
C SER A 265 -0.41 -14.21 3.31
N ASP A 266 -0.24 -14.21 4.64
CA ASP A 266 0.35 -13.09 5.39
C ASP A 266 1.78 -12.74 4.94
N GLU A 267 2.50 -13.64 4.26
CA GLU A 267 3.84 -13.40 3.67
C GLU A 267 3.86 -12.30 2.59
N ASN A 268 2.69 -11.99 2.01
CA ASN A 268 2.54 -10.92 1.02
C ASN A 268 2.21 -9.55 1.66
N TYR A 269 2.05 -9.49 2.99
CA TYR A 269 1.92 -8.23 3.72
C TYR A 269 3.29 -7.58 3.88
N ASP A 270 3.50 -6.41 3.28
CA ASP A 270 4.79 -5.70 3.32
C ASP A 270 5.03 -4.91 4.63
N GLY A 271 4.19 -5.07 5.64
CA GLY A 271 4.27 -4.31 6.89
C GLY A 271 3.98 -2.81 6.72
N GLY A 272 3.49 -2.37 5.56
CA GLY A 272 3.43 -0.96 5.18
C GLY A 272 4.77 -0.36 4.79
N LEU A 273 5.79 -1.19 4.48
CA LEU A 273 7.14 -0.75 4.09
C LEU A 273 7.10 0.22 2.91
N LEU A 274 6.34 -0.09 1.85
CA LEU A 274 6.19 0.79 0.68
C LEU A 274 5.59 2.15 1.08
N PHE A 275 4.57 2.14 1.93
CA PHE A 275 3.90 3.35 2.38
C PHE A 275 4.81 4.19 3.28
N SER A 276 5.54 3.57 4.20
CA SER A 276 6.52 4.23 5.06
C SER A 276 7.65 4.88 4.25
N TRP A 277 8.22 4.14 3.28
CA TRP A 277 9.23 4.67 2.37
C TRP A 277 8.70 5.84 1.53
N ALA A 278 7.51 5.70 0.94
CA ALA A 278 6.93 6.75 0.12
C ALA A 278 6.60 8.01 0.94
N MET A 279 6.06 7.85 2.16
CA MET A 279 5.85 8.95 3.09
C MET A 279 7.16 9.61 3.54
N HIS A 280 8.26 8.86 3.64
CA HIS A 280 9.59 9.45 3.86
C HIS A 280 10.00 10.36 2.69
N GLN A 281 9.83 9.93 1.44
CA GLN A 281 10.13 10.76 0.26
C GLN A 281 9.28 12.05 0.24
N ILE A 282 7.98 11.96 0.56
CA ILE A 282 7.11 13.14 0.69
C ILE A 282 7.55 14.05 1.84
N SER A 283 7.95 13.48 2.98
CA SER A 283 8.44 14.26 4.14
C SER A 283 9.73 15.02 3.82
N ASN A 284 10.66 14.39 3.10
CA ASN A 284 11.90 15.01 2.63
C ASN A 284 11.61 16.14 1.61
N HIS A 285 10.65 15.92 0.71
CA HIS A 285 10.18 16.93 -0.25
C HIS A 285 9.61 18.18 0.44
N LEU A 286 8.70 17.98 1.40
CA LEU A 286 8.07 19.08 2.16
C LEU A 286 9.08 19.81 3.04
N THR A 287 10.02 19.10 3.66
CA THR A 287 11.10 19.68 4.47
C THR A 287 12.02 20.55 3.61
N THR A 288 12.39 20.07 2.42
CA THR A 288 13.23 20.83 1.47
C THR A 288 12.53 22.10 0.99
N LEU A 289 11.24 22.01 0.66
CA LEU A 289 10.41 23.19 0.35
C LEU A 289 10.40 24.19 1.51
N GLN A 290 10.17 23.73 2.75
CA GLN A 290 10.11 24.58 3.94
C GLN A 290 11.43 25.33 4.22
N VAL A 291 12.57 24.69 3.95
CA VAL A 291 13.91 25.29 4.14
C VAL A 291 14.27 26.26 3.01
N MET A 292 13.92 25.95 1.77
CA MET A 292 14.42 26.68 0.59
C MET A 292 13.48 27.79 0.08
N LEU A 293 12.16 27.65 0.22
CA LEU A 293 11.20 28.66 -0.25
C LEU A 293 11.42 30.08 0.32
N PRO A 294 11.86 30.29 1.59
CA PRO A 294 12.16 31.63 2.11
C PRO A 294 13.27 32.40 1.36
N ASN A 295 14.06 31.72 0.53
CA ASN A 295 15.11 32.34 -0.28
C ASN A 295 14.62 32.85 -1.64
N ILE A 296 13.38 32.54 -2.03
CA ILE A 296 12.75 33.05 -3.26
C ILE A 296 12.24 34.48 -3.02
N THR A 297 12.66 35.41 -3.86
CA THR A 297 12.31 36.84 -3.78
C THR A 297 11.18 37.27 -4.72
N GLU A 298 10.67 36.35 -5.54
CA GLU A 298 9.68 36.62 -6.59
C GLU A 298 8.39 35.82 -6.35
N GLY A 299 7.25 36.50 -6.29
CA GLY A 299 5.97 35.85 -6.04
C GLY A 299 5.45 35.06 -7.24
N GLY A 300 5.79 35.46 -8.46
CA GLY A 300 5.52 34.67 -9.67
C GLY A 300 6.21 33.30 -9.61
N SER A 301 7.47 33.29 -9.19
CA SER A 301 8.27 32.08 -8.97
C SER A 301 7.69 31.21 -7.85
N LEU A 302 7.23 31.80 -6.73
CA LEU A 302 6.49 31.06 -5.68
C LEU A 302 5.19 30.44 -6.21
N SER A 303 4.40 31.15 -7.01
CA SER A 303 3.16 30.61 -7.59
C SER A 303 3.45 29.43 -8.51
N ASN A 304 4.44 29.54 -9.41
CA ASN A 304 4.78 28.43 -10.30
C ASN A 304 5.25 27.19 -9.53
N ILE A 305 6.10 27.35 -8.49
CA ILE A 305 6.51 26.20 -7.66
C ILE A 305 5.30 25.58 -6.95
N ARG A 306 4.40 26.39 -6.39
CA ARG A 306 3.14 25.90 -5.78
C ARG A 306 2.31 25.08 -6.76
N ASP A 307 2.15 25.58 -7.98
CA ASP A 307 1.29 24.96 -8.99
C ASP A 307 1.92 23.65 -9.52
N GLN A 308 3.25 23.59 -9.68
CA GLN A 308 3.97 22.34 -9.94
C GLN A 308 3.86 21.34 -8.78
N CYS A 309 3.95 21.78 -7.52
CA CYS A 309 3.76 20.92 -6.34
C CYS A 309 2.34 20.35 -6.27
N MET A 310 1.33 21.19 -6.53
CA MET A 310 -0.09 20.77 -6.59
C MET A 310 -0.32 19.73 -7.68
N TYR A 311 0.25 19.92 -8.87
CA TYR A 311 0.16 18.98 -9.97
C TYR A 311 0.93 17.66 -9.70
N CYS A 312 2.11 17.74 -9.07
CA CYS A 312 2.88 16.58 -8.60
C CYS A 312 2.09 15.74 -7.60
N ALA A 313 1.57 16.37 -6.54
CA ALA A 313 0.77 15.72 -5.51
C ALA A 313 -0.53 15.12 -6.06
N MET A 314 -1.20 15.79 -7.01
CA MET A 314 -2.38 15.26 -7.69
C MET A 314 -2.06 13.98 -8.49
N GLY A 315 -0.94 13.96 -9.24
CA GLY A 315 -0.50 12.75 -9.97
C GLY A 315 -0.15 11.61 -9.02
N LEU A 316 0.54 11.90 -7.92
CA LEU A 316 0.89 10.95 -6.87
C LEU A 316 -0.32 10.49 -6.04
N GLY A 317 -1.43 11.23 -6.06
CA GLY A 317 -2.72 10.79 -5.52
C GLY A 317 -3.23 9.48 -6.11
N LEU A 318 -2.90 9.17 -7.38
CA LEU A 318 -3.25 7.89 -8.02
C LEU A 318 -2.59 6.67 -7.35
N VAL A 319 -1.48 6.85 -6.64
CA VAL A 319 -0.82 5.80 -5.85
C VAL A 319 -1.10 5.91 -4.34
N GLY A 320 -1.93 6.86 -3.91
CA GLY A 320 -2.28 7.10 -2.50
C GLY A 320 -1.38 8.09 -1.76
N LEU A 321 -0.64 8.94 -2.50
CA LEU A 321 0.35 9.87 -1.95
C LEU A 321 -0.03 11.34 -2.22
N ASP A 322 -1.30 11.71 -2.01
CA ASP A 322 -1.75 13.09 -2.17
C ASP A 322 -1.37 13.94 -0.95
N PHE A 323 -0.37 14.81 -1.13
CA PHE A 323 0.11 15.74 -0.10
C PHE A 323 -0.38 17.18 -0.28
N ARG A 324 -1.38 17.45 -1.13
CA ARG A 324 -1.89 18.82 -1.38
C ARG A 324 -2.34 19.53 -0.11
N GLY A 325 -2.92 18.81 0.86
CA GLY A 325 -3.33 19.36 2.15
C GLY A 325 -2.18 19.84 3.05
N LEU A 326 -0.93 19.43 2.76
CA LEU A 326 0.27 19.79 3.54
C LEU A 326 1.01 21.01 2.95
N LEU A 327 0.68 21.41 1.72
CA LEU A 327 1.34 22.52 1.03
C LEU A 327 0.96 23.93 1.57
N PRO A 328 -0.32 24.25 1.88
CA PRO A 328 -0.71 25.63 2.21
C PRO A 328 0.11 26.26 3.34
N PRO A 329 0.33 25.63 4.52
CA PRO A 329 1.09 26.26 5.60
C PRO A 329 2.54 26.59 5.23
N ILE A 330 3.14 25.84 4.30
CA ILE A 330 4.51 26.05 3.83
C ILE A 330 4.57 27.27 2.91
N PHE A 331 3.67 27.33 1.93
CA PHE A 331 3.61 28.44 0.97
C PHE A 331 3.09 29.74 1.61
N GLU A 332 2.11 29.68 2.51
CA GLU A 332 1.63 30.83 3.28
C GLU A 332 2.77 31.47 4.06
N LYS A 333 3.59 30.68 4.77
CA LYS A 333 4.76 31.19 5.48
C LYS A 333 5.78 31.85 4.54
N ALA A 334 6.00 31.30 3.36
CA ALA A 334 6.90 31.89 2.36
C ALA A 334 6.36 33.23 1.80
N VAL A 335 5.06 33.29 1.47
CA VAL A 335 4.40 34.51 0.97
C VAL A 335 4.37 35.61 2.02
N LEU A 336 4.09 35.28 3.29
CA LEU A 336 4.14 36.23 4.39
C LEU A 336 5.55 36.80 4.57
N ASN A 337 6.57 35.94 4.59
CA ASN A 337 7.97 36.38 4.69
C ASN A 337 8.38 37.30 3.53
N LEU A 338 8.00 36.96 2.29
CA LEU A 338 8.26 37.78 1.10
C LEU A 338 7.63 39.16 1.24
N PHE A 339 6.34 39.22 1.58
CA PHE A 339 5.62 40.48 1.70
C PHE A 339 6.15 41.35 2.85
N SER A 340 6.33 40.78 4.05
CA SER A 340 6.88 41.50 5.21
C SER A 340 8.29 42.02 4.97
N LYS A 341 9.14 41.29 4.23
CA LYS A 341 10.48 41.74 3.82
C LYS A 341 10.39 42.93 2.88
N ASN A 342 9.56 42.84 1.84
CA ASN A 342 9.39 43.92 0.85
C ASN A 342 8.78 45.18 1.49
N MET A 343 7.81 45.03 2.40
CA MET A 343 7.25 46.14 3.19
C MET A 343 8.30 46.78 4.11
N SER A 344 9.11 45.97 4.82
CA SER A 344 10.22 46.49 5.64
C SER A 344 11.22 47.29 4.80
N THR A 345 11.62 46.75 3.65
CA THR A 345 12.51 47.46 2.70
C THR A 345 11.92 48.78 2.19
N ALA A 346 10.60 48.85 1.95
CA ALA A 346 9.93 50.11 1.57
C ALA A 346 9.99 51.16 2.70
N VAL A 347 9.81 50.76 3.96
CA VAL A 347 9.92 51.62 5.14
C VAL A 347 11.37 52.07 5.38
N GLU A 348 12.34 51.17 5.24
CA GLU A 348 13.77 51.50 5.36
C GLU A 348 14.21 52.52 4.30
N ASN A 349 13.81 52.31 3.04
CA ASN A 349 14.07 53.24 1.95
C ASN A 349 13.41 54.61 2.19
N PHE A 350 12.18 54.64 2.72
CA PHE A 350 11.52 55.87 3.15
C PHE A 350 12.36 56.63 4.20
N GLN A 351 12.82 55.94 5.25
CA GLN A 351 13.58 56.53 6.34
C GLN A 351 14.90 57.14 5.82
N VAL A 352 15.66 56.39 5.01
CA VAL A 352 16.92 56.85 4.42
C VAL A 352 16.71 58.10 3.56
N VAL A 353 15.64 58.14 2.76
CA VAL A 353 15.32 59.29 1.91
C VAL A 353 14.83 60.47 2.74
N LEU A 354 14.04 60.26 3.81
CA LEU A 354 13.57 61.32 4.72
C LEU A 354 14.72 61.99 5.48
N ASP A 355 15.65 61.20 6.03
CA ASP A 355 16.79 61.72 6.79
C ASP A 355 17.77 62.52 5.91
N SER A 356 17.94 62.11 4.66
CA SER A 356 18.77 62.81 3.66
C SER A 356 18.04 63.92 2.89
N HIS A 357 16.71 64.07 3.08
CA HIS A 357 15.89 65.01 2.32
C HIS A 357 16.28 66.48 2.55
N ARG A 358 16.21 67.29 1.48
CA ARG A 358 16.41 68.74 1.50
C ARG A 358 15.10 69.44 1.17
N TRP A 359 14.61 70.26 2.10
CA TRP A 359 13.32 70.96 2.01
C TRP A 359 13.38 72.17 1.08
N VAL A 360 13.50 71.91 -0.23
CA VAL A 360 13.49 72.92 -1.30
C VAL A 360 12.19 72.77 -2.09
N PRO A 361 11.50 73.87 -2.49
CA PRO A 361 10.35 73.77 -3.37
C PRO A 361 10.71 73.08 -4.69
N MET A 362 10.04 71.96 -4.96
CA MET A 362 10.14 71.28 -6.25
C MET A 362 9.29 72.01 -7.31
N PRO A 363 9.60 71.87 -8.61
CA PRO A 363 8.74 72.41 -9.66
C PRO A 363 7.36 71.75 -9.60
N SER A 364 6.30 72.55 -9.51
CA SER A 364 4.93 72.03 -9.45
C SER A 364 4.62 71.20 -10.70
N VAL A 365 4.15 69.98 -10.51
CA VAL A 365 3.88 69.07 -11.61
C VAL A 365 2.51 69.41 -12.18
N GLY A 366 2.49 70.05 -13.36
CA GLY A 366 1.31 70.70 -13.96
C GLY A 366 0.15 69.80 -14.41
N PHE A 367 -0.06 68.65 -13.76
CA PHE A 367 -1.18 67.74 -14.01
C PHE A 367 -2.23 67.88 -12.91
N VAL A 368 -3.41 68.37 -13.28
CA VAL A 368 -4.54 68.54 -12.37
C VAL A 368 -5.11 67.17 -12.01
N ALA A 369 -4.76 66.66 -10.83
CA ALA A 369 -5.25 65.38 -10.30
C ALA A 369 -6.72 65.48 -9.80
N ASN A 370 -7.63 65.94 -10.64
CA ASN A 370 -9.08 65.83 -10.42
C ASN A 370 -9.57 64.45 -10.92
N GLY A 371 -9.14 63.41 -10.22
CA GLY A 371 -9.63 62.06 -10.38
C GLY A 371 -9.95 61.48 -9.02
N VAL A 372 -11.25 61.31 -8.73
CA VAL A 372 -11.68 60.29 -7.77
C VAL A 372 -11.04 58.97 -8.23
N VAL A 373 -10.43 58.22 -7.32
CA VAL A 373 -9.88 56.89 -7.66
C VAL A 373 -11.06 56.00 -8.03
N ASP A 374 -11.32 55.92 -9.33
CA ASP A 374 -12.42 55.16 -9.89
C ASP A 374 -12.12 53.67 -9.70
N GLU A 375 -12.97 52.95 -8.97
CA GLU A 375 -12.77 51.51 -8.78
C GLU A 375 -12.83 50.74 -10.10
N THR A 376 -13.31 51.34 -11.19
CA THR A 376 -13.30 50.77 -12.54
C THR A 376 -12.12 51.15 -13.45
N SER A 377 -11.16 51.98 -13.01
CA SER A 377 -9.94 52.22 -13.81
C SER A 377 -8.80 51.24 -13.47
N ASP A 378 -8.22 50.63 -14.52
CA ASP A 378 -7.06 49.73 -14.46
C ASP A 378 -5.71 50.47 -14.31
N ASP A 379 -5.73 51.80 -14.14
CA ASP A 379 -4.51 52.61 -14.11
C ASP A 379 -3.83 52.53 -12.73
N VAL A 380 -2.83 51.64 -12.63
CA VAL A 380 -2.08 51.36 -11.39
C VAL A 380 -1.09 52.49 -11.02
N THR A 381 -0.98 53.52 -11.86
CA THR A 381 0.06 54.55 -11.75
C THR A 381 0.00 55.31 -10.41
N PRO A 382 1.11 55.45 -9.67
CA PRO A 382 1.14 56.24 -8.44
C PRO A 382 0.71 57.71 -8.67
N PRO A 383 -0.06 58.33 -7.75
CA PRO A 383 -0.53 59.70 -7.93
C PRO A 383 0.60 60.70 -8.16
N SER A 384 0.49 61.52 -9.22
CA SER A 384 1.52 62.50 -9.64
C SER A 384 1.86 63.50 -8.54
N VAL A 385 0.93 63.81 -7.64
CA VAL A 385 1.12 64.66 -6.45
C VAL A 385 2.28 64.16 -5.56
N LEU A 386 2.53 62.85 -5.52
CA LEU A 386 3.64 62.29 -4.74
C LEU A 386 5.02 62.66 -5.30
N MET A 387 5.14 63.10 -6.56
CA MET A 387 6.42 63.54 -7.14
C MET A 387 6.99 64.79 -6.45
N GLU A 388 6.12 65.63 -5.87
CA GLU A 388 6.52 66.80 -5.06
C GLU A 388 7.01 66.37 -3.66
N HIS A 389 6.91 65.08 -3.35
CA HIS A 389 7.13 64.46 -2.05
C HIS A 389 8.02 63.21 -2.14
N PRO A 390 9.32 63.35 -2.49
CA PRO A 390 10.20 62.22 -2.80
C PRO A 390 10.27 61.09 -1.76
N PRO A 391 10.28 61.35 -0.42
CA PRO A 391 10.23 60.26 0.56
C PRO A 391 8.99 59.38 0.39
N LEU A 392 7.79 59.99 0.29
CA LEU A 392 6.53 59.25 0.11
C LEU A 392 6.43 58.57 -1.25
N ALA A 393 6.95 59.18 -2.32
CA ALA A 393 7.01 58.51 -3.62
C ALA A 393 7.83 57.20 -3.56
N VAL A 394 8.99 57.22 -2.89
CA VAL A 394 9.82 56.02 -2.72
C VAL A 394 9.10 54.96 -1.88
N PHE A 395 8.43 55.36 -0.79
CA PHE A 395 7.61 54.44 0.02
C PHE A 395 6.49 53.79 -0.82
N VAL A 396 5.68 54.60 -1.49
CA VAL A 396 4.52 54.14 -2.26
C VAL A 396 4.94 53.24 -3.41
N ASN A 397 6.03 53.57 -4.12
CA ASN A 397 6.61 52.69 -5.14
C ASN A 397 7.05 51.34 -4.56
N GLY A 398 7.65 51.33 -3.36
CA GLY A 398 8.00 50.11 -2.64
C GLY A 398 6.79 49.26 -2.24
N VAL A 399 5.71 49.89 -1.77
CA VAL A 399 4.43 49.21 -1.50
C VAL A 399 3.83 48.63 -2.78
N SER A 400 3.78 49.39 -3.87
CA SER A 400 3.28 48.89 -5.17
C SER A 400 4.10 47.72 -5.70
N ALA A 401 5.42 47.73 -5.53
CA ALA A 401 6.29 46.60 -5.85
C ALA A 401 5.96 45.37 -4.97
N ALA A 402 5.80 45.55 -3.66
CA ALA A 402 5.40 44.48 -2.74
C ALA A 402 4.03 43.87 -3.10
N MET A 403 3.07 44.69 -3.52
CA MET A 403 1.74 44.25 -3.97
C MET A 403 1.80 43.51 -5.32
N ASN A 404 2.67 43.95 -6.24
CA ASN A 404 2.88 43.28 -7.52
C ASN A 404 3.47 41.88 -7.33
N GLU A 405 4.43 41.71 -6.42
CA GLU A 405 4.96 40.40 -6.05
C GLU A 405 3.92 39.54 -5.30
N LEU A 406 3.10 40.13 -4.43
CA LEU A 406 2.06 39.39 -3.71
C LEU A 406 0.96 38.86 -4.65
N ARG A 407 0.54 39.65 -5.66
CA ARG A 407 -0.61 39.35 -6.54
C ARG A 407 -0.64 37.92 -7.12
N PRO A 408 0.42 37.37 -7.75
CA PRO A 408 0.39 36.00 -8.30
C PRO A 408 0.27 34.91 -7.23
N CYS A 409 0.73 35.13 -6.00
CA CYS A 409 0.83 34.11 -4.96
C CYS A 409 -0.11 34.32 -3.75
N ALA A 410 -0.97 35.35 -3.77
CA ALA A 410 -1.84 35.78 -2.66
C ALA A 410 -2.84 34.70 -2.18
N PRO A 411 -2.65 34.08 -0.99
CA PRO A 411 -3.61 33.12 -0.46
C PRO A 411 -4.71 33.84 0.33
N LEU A 412 -5.95 33.37 0.24
CA LEU A 412 -7.12 33.99 0.89
C LEU A 412 -7.04 33.95 2.43
N SER A 413 -6.42 32.91 2.98
CA SER A 413 -6.16 32.70 4.42
C SER A 413 -5.36 33.84 5.05
N LEU A 414 -4.39 34.40 4.33
CA LEU A 414 -3.52 35.46 4.84
C LEU A 414 -4.10 36.88 4.71
N LYS A 415 -5.30 37.06 4.13
CA LYS A 415 -5.89 38.39 3.89
C LYS A 415 -5.78 39.33 5.10
N ASN A 416 -6.17 38.85 6.28
CA ASN A 416 -6.15 39.68 7.49
C ASN A 416 -4.71 39.96 7.98
N VAL A 417 -3.83 38.95 7.93
CA VAL A 417 -2.43 39.06 8.38
C VAL A 417 -1.64 40.03 7.51
N LEU A 418 -1.82 39.95 6.19
CA LEU A 418 -1.15 40.84 5.23
C LEU A 418 -1.70 42.28 5.31
N ALA A 419 -2.99 42.45 5.60
CA ALA A 419 -3.54 43.78 5.90
C ALA A 419 -2.86 44.40 7.13
N GLU A 420 -2.59 43.61 8.18
CA GLU A 420 -1.85 44.09 9.35
C GLU A 420 -0.40 44.43 9.03
N GLU A 421 0.28 43.72 8.13
CA GLU A 421 1.62 44.10 7.66
C GLU A 421 1.62 45.45 6.90
N VAL A 422 0.59 45.73 6.09
CA VAL A 422 0.42 47.05 5.45
C VAL A 422 0.22 48.14 6.50
N ILE A 423 -0.64 47.89 7.49
CA ILE A 423 -0.91 48.83 8.59
C ILE A 423 0.37 49.11 9.41
N LYS A 424 1.16 48.07 9.73
CA LYS A 424 2.46 48.22 10.41
C LYS A 424 3.45 49.07 9.60
N GLY A 425 3.53 48.85 8.29
CA GLY A 425 4.38 49.65 7.40
C GLY A 425 3.98 51.12 7.37
N LEU A 426 2.68 51.40 7.24
CA LEU A 426 2.12 52.75 7.31
C LEU A 426 2.34 53.40 8.69
N GLN A 427 2.22 52.62 9.77
CA GLN A 427 2.45 53.11 11.14
C GLN A 427 3.92 53.46 11.35
N ALA A 428 4.85 52.64 10.86
CA ALA A 428 6.28 52.95 10.92
C ALA A 428 6.65 54.26 10.17
N VAL A 429 6.02 54.52 9.02
CA VAL A 429 6.16 55.80 8.28
C VAL A 429 5.60 56.97 9.10
N SER A 430 4.40 56.82 9.67
CA SER A 430 3.76 57.81 10.55
C SER A 430 4.64 58.15 11.76
N ASP A 431 5.11 57.12 12.50
CA ASP A 431 5.98 57.28 13.66
C ASP A 431 7.30 57.96 13.29
N SER A 432 7.83 57.66 12.09
CA SER A 432 9.05 58.27 11.57
C SER A 432 8.87 59.75 11.24
N LEU A 433 7.73 60.16 10.66
CA LEU A 433 7.38 61.57 10.45
C LEU A 433 7.26 62.33 11.78
N VAL A 434 6.55 61.76 12.77
CA VAL A 434 6.41 62.36 14.11
C VAL A 434 7.77 62.50 14.78
N ARG A 435 8.62 61.47 14.72
CA ARG A 435 9.98 61.47 15.27
C ARG A 435 10.87 62.50 14.57
N TYR A 436 10.78 62.62 13.25
CA TYR A 436 11.54 63.61 12.47
C TYR A 436 11.21 65.04 12.90
N ASN A 437 9.91 65.36 13.06
CA ASN A 437 9.45 66.66 13.55
C ASN A 437 9.91 66.96 14.99
N ALA A 438 9.96 65.94 15.85
CA ALA A 438 10.46 66.09 17.22
C ALA A 438 11.98 66.30 17.30
N MET A 439 12.75 65.78 16.35
CA MET A 439 14.21 65.81 16.37
C MET A 439 14.85 66.95 15.54
N ARG A 440 14.18 67.45 14.49
CA ARG A 440 14.72 68.53 13.63
C ARG A 440 13.99 69.86 13.81
N MET A 441 14.76 70.93 14.01
CA MET A 441 14.27 72.31 14.00
C MET A 441 14.06 72.82 12.57
N LEU A 442 12.91 72.50 11.97
CA LEU A 442 12.48 73.05 10.67
C LEU A 442 12.15 74.55 10.79
N ARG A 443 12.56 75.38 9.83
CA ARG A 443 12.30 76.84 9.86
C ARG A 443 11.54 77.34 8.63
N GLY A 444 10.52 78.16 8.85
CA GLY A 444 9.78 78.86 7.79
C GLY A 444 9.27 77.91 6.71
N ASN A 445 9.71 78.13 5.46
CA ASN A 445 9.28 77.37 4.29
C ASN A 445 9.53 75.85 4.42
N GLU A 446 10.57 75.43 5.15
CA GLU A 446 10.85 74.01 5.37
C GLU A 446 9.75 73.32 6.18
N SER A 447 9.18 74.05 7.16
CA SER A 447 8.08 73.55 7.99
C SER A 447 6.78 73.42 7.18
N SER A 448 6.49 74.35 6.27
CA SER A 448 5.34 74.22 5.36
C SER A 448 5.49 73.07 4.36
N LEU A 449 6.70 72.81 3.84
CA LEU A 449 6.95 71.67 2.95
C LEU A 449 6.84 70.33 3.71
N PHE A 450 7.32 70.26 4.95
CA PHE A 450 7.14 69.10 5.82
C PHE A 450 5.68 68.86 6.20
N LEU A 451 4.90 69.90 6.49
CA LEU A 451 3.47 69.77 6.74
C LEU A 451 2.71 69.33 5.48
N SER A 452 3.10 69.82 4.29
CA SER A 452 2.57 69.31 3.01
C SER A 452 2.86 67.82 2.83
N LEU A 453 4.06 67.35 3.20
CA LEU A 453 4.39 65.92 3.20
C LEU A 453 3.46 65.13 4.14
N CYS A 454 3.22 65.62 5.36
CA CYS A 454 2.32 65.00 6.32
C CYS A 454 0.85 64.96 5.81
N GLN A 455 0.41 66.01 5.13
CA GLN A 455 -0.91 66.06 4.49
C GLN A 455 -1.03 65.01 3.37
N ALA A 456 -0.05 64.96 2.47
CA ALA A 456 -0.02 64.00 1.37
C ALA A 456 0.08 62.54 1.85
N PHE A 457 0.69 62.28 3.01
CA PHE A 457 0.65 60.95 3.65
C PHE A 457 -0.79 60.53 3.98
N ILE A 458 -1.55 61.41 4.64
CA ILE A 458 -2.92 61.11 5.12
C ILE A 458 -3.96 61.10 3.98
N GLU A 459 -3.81 61.96 2.97
CA GLU A 459 -4.81 62.15 1.90
C GLU A 459 -4.51 61.39 0.61
N VAL A 460 -3.24 61.07 0.33
CA VAL A 460 -2.84 60.45 -0.95
C VAL A 460 -2.18 59.09 -0.74
N ALA A 461 -1.09 59.01 0.04
CA ALA A 461 -0.33 57.77 0.19
C ALA A 461 -1.14 56.69 0.94
N TYR A 462 -1.76 57.03 2.07
CA TYR A 462 -2.55 56.09 2.87
C TYR A 462 -3.75 55.51 2.10
N PRO A 463 -4.63 56.31 1.46
CA PRO A 463 -5.74 55.77 0.65
C PRO A 463 -5.25 54.95 -0.55
N TYR A 464 -4.17 55.36 -1.22
CA TYR A 464 -3.60 54.61 -2.35
C TYR A 464 -3.08 53.24 -1.90
N CYS A 465 -2.28 53.15 -0.83
CA CYS A 465 -1.81 51.86 -0.30
C CYS A 465 -2.96 50.92 0.10
N SER A 466 -4.04 51.49 0.66
CA SER A 466 -5.27 50.74 0.97
C SER A 466 -5.98 50.23 -0.29
N ALA A 467 -6.13 51.07 -1.31
CA ALA A 467 -6.72 50.70 -2.59
C ALA A 467 -5.90 49.61 -3.30
N CYS A 468 -4.58 49.72 -3.34
CA CYS A 468 -3.69 48.69 -3.88
C CYS A 468 -3.89 47.33 -3.20
N PHE A 469 -4.02 47.31 -1.87
CA PHE A 469 -4.34 46.08 -1.15
C PHE A 469 -5.75 45.55 -1.47
N GLY A 470 -6.73 46.45 -1.65
CA GLY A 470 -8.08 46.12 -2.14
C GLY A 470 -8.11 45.50 -3.55
N ARG A 471 -7.14 45.82 -4.41
CA ARG A 471 -6.95 45.15 -5.72
C ARG A 471 -6.39 43.73 -5.58
N CYS A 472 -5.55 43.47 -4.57
CA CYS A 472 -5.03 42.13 -4.28
C CYS A 472 -6.07 41.24 -3.56
N TYR A 473 -6.91 41.83 -2.71
CA TYR A 473 -7.95 41.13 -1.95
C TYR A 473 -9.28 41.87 -2.02
N PRO A 474 -10.36 41.26 -2.57
CA PRO A 474 -11.70 41.84 -2.54
C PRO A 474 -12.13 42.23 -1.12
N ASN A 475 -12.65 43.44 -0.96
CA ASN A 475 -12.94 44.07 0.34
C ASN A 475 -11.72 44.10 1.29
N GLY A 476 -10.50 44.20 0.76
CA GLY A 476 -9.26 44.31 1.53
C GLY A 476 -9.00 45.72 2.04
N ALA A 477 -9.29 46.73 1.23
CA ALA A 477 -9.10 48.14 1.58
C ALA A 477 -9.82 48.54 2.88
N ILE A 478 -11.02 47.99 3.12
CA ILE A 478 -11.84 48.27 4.31
C ILE A 478 -11.05 47.98 5.60
N LEU A 479 -10.36 46.83 5.66
CA LEU A 479 -9.55 46.40 6.82
C LEU A 479 -8.44 47.39 7.18
N ILE A 480 -7.92 48.11 6.19
CA ILE A 480 -6.90 49.14 6.38
C ILE A 480 -7.58 50.46 6.74
N THR A 481 -8.61 50.89 6.00
CA THR A 481 -9.31 52.17 6.23
C THR A 481 -9.95 52.28 7.61
N GLU A 482 -10.46 51.19 8.18
CA GLU A 482 -11.04 51.16 9.53
C GLU A 482 -10.04 51.54 10.63
N ARG A 483 -8.73 51.31 10.41
CA ARG A 483 -7.67 51.68 11.38
C ARG A 483 -7.12 53.10 11.18
N ARG A 484 -7.79 53.99 10.44
CA ARG A 484 -7.30 55.36 10.17
C ARG A 484 -6.90 56.15 11.43
N SER A 485 -7.54 55.89 12.57
CA SER A 485 -7.22 56.52 13.86
C SER A 485 -5.81 56.21 14.39
N THR A 486 -5.11 55.18 13.90
CA THR A 486 -3.71 54.94 14.30
C THR A 486 -2.74 56.02 13.80
N PHE A 487 -3.18 56.90 12.89
CA PHE A 487 -2.38 57.98 12.31
C PHE A 487 -2.73 59.37 12.87
N ASP A 488 -3.59 59.44 13.89
CA ASP A 488 -4.05 60.70 14.50
C ASP A 488 -2.90 61.58 15.00
N ALA A 489 -1.75 61.01 15.36
CA ALA A 489 -0.56 61.77 15.75
C ALA A 489 0.00 62.65 14.61
N VAL A 490 -0.05 62.19 13.35
CA VAL A 490 0.33 63.00 12.18
C VAL A 490 -0.75 64.02 11.86
N SER A 491 -2.03 63.65 11.99
CA SER A 491 -3.16 64.58 11.88
C SER A 491 -3.10 65.72 12.93
N GLN A 492 -2.55 65.44 14.11
CA GLN A 492 -2.33 66.45 15.15
C GLN A 492 -1.22 67.45 14.77
N LEU A 493 -0.17 67.04 14.04
CA LEU A 493 0.85 67.97 13.54
C LEU A 493 0.25 69.02 12.59
N LEU A 494 -0.76 68.64 11.82
CA LEU A 494 -1.46 69.47 10.84
C LEU A 494 -2.45 70.47 11.48
N THR A 495 -2.82 70.29 12.75
CA THR A 495 -3.81 71.13 13.46
C THR A 495 -3.20 72.13 14.44
N VAL A 496 -1.87 72.15 14.61
CA VAL A 496 -1.19 73.15 15.46
C VAL A 496 -1.11 74.51 14.74
N PRO A 497 -1.76 75.58 15.25
CA PRO A 497 -1.59 76.91 14.70
C PRO A 497 -0.17 77.42 14.99
N ALA A 498 0.39 78.20 14.08
CA ALA A 498 1.66 78.88 14.30
C ALA A 498 1.65 79.63 15.64
N ARG A 499 2.64 79.38 16.51
CA ARG A 499 2.85 80.13 17.76
C ARG A 499 3.38 81.53 17.43
N SER A 500 2.51 82.42 16.96
CA SER A 500 2.79 83.85 16.85
C SER A 500 2.73 84.52 18.22
N ASN A 501 3.90 84.80 18.78
CA ASN A 501 4.03 85.80 19.85
C ASN A 501 3.68 87.18 19.28
N SER A 502 2.45 87.65 19.47
CA SER A 502 2.10 89.06 19.27
C SER A 502 1.02 89.50 20.27
N SER A 503 1.48 89.92 21.45
CA SER A 503 0.67 90.58 22.45
C SER A 503 0.27 91.99 21.98
N GLY A 504 -1.02 92.18 21.72
CA GLY A 504 -1.70 93.49 21.74
C GLY A 504 -1.43 94.44 20.56
N ILE A 505 -2.51 94.81 19.85
CA ILE A 505 -3.00 96.19 19.75
C ILE A 505 -4.45 96.11 19.26
N SER A 506 -5.36 96.69 20.03
CA SER A 506 -6.79 96.73 19.71
C SER A 506 -7.10 98.04 18.98
N ILE A 507 -7.67 97.98 17.76
CA ILE A 507 -8.33 99.13 17.13
C ILE A 507 -9.65 98.66 16.53
N GLU A 508 -10.76 98.99 17.19
CA GLU A 508 -12.08 99.01 16.56
C GLU A 508 -12.18 100.18 15.57
N ARG A 509 -13.04 100.07 14.55
CA ARG A 509 -14.24 100.94 14.41
C ARG A 509 -14.89 100.89 13.00
N ARG A 510 -16.12 100.36 12.96
CA ARG A 510 -17.25 100.66 12.02
C ARG A 510 -17.06 100.38 10.51
N GLN A 511 -18.08 100.24 9.67
CA GLN A 511 -19.48 99.76 9.70
C GLN A 511 -20.11 100.23 8.36
N SER A 512 -21.00 99.41 7.79
CA SER A 512 -22.09 99.81 6.85
C SER A 512 -21.79 100.06 5.36
N GLY A 513 -22.64 99.47 4.49
CA GLY A 513 -22.88 100.00 3.13
C GLY A 513 -23.30 99.02 2.03
N ASN A 514 -24.50 98.43 2.08
CA ASN A 514 -25.13 97.82 0.89
C ASN A 514 -25.52 98.88 -0.14
N ILE A 515 -25.23 98.68 -1.43
CA ILE A 515 -26.05 99.18 -2.56
C ILE A 515 -26.06 98.14 -3.70
N GLU A 516 -27.24 97.62 -4.02
CA GLU A 516 -27.51 96.90 -5.28
C GLU A 516 -27.72 97.90 -6.44
N ARG A 517 -27.45 97.50 -7.70
CA ARG A 517 -28.23 98.03 -8.83
C ARG A 517 -28.36 97.06 -10.01
N LYS A 518 -29.52 97.12 -10.67
CA LYS A 518 -30.06 96.13 -11.61
C LYS A 518 -29.71 96.39 -13.09
N GLN A 519 -29.75 95.29 -13.84
CA GLN A 519 -30.15 95.08 -15.24
C GLN A 519 -30.68 96.26 -16.10
N SER A 520 -30.18 96.34 -17.34
CA SER A 520 -30.92 96.59 -18.61
C SER A 520 -29.89 96.59 -19.78
N GLY A 521 -30.15 96.17 -21.03
CA GLY A 521 -31.35 95.58 -21.65
C GLY A 521 -31.46 95.96 -23.15
N GLY A 522 -31.18 95.03 -24.08
CA GLY A 522 -31.40 95.16 -25.54
C GLY A 522 -30.47 96.14 -26.30
N ILE A 523 -30.50 96.26 -27.65
CA ILE A 523 -31.10 95.45 -28.74
C ILE A 523 -30.41 95.85 -30.08
N GLU A 524 -30.22 94.88 -30.99
CA GLU A 524 -30.05 94.98 -32.48
C GLU A 524 -29.25 96.12 -33.20
N ARG A 525 -28.30 95.73 -34.08
CA ARG A 525 -28.40 95.64 -35.57
C ARG A 525 -27.32 96.28 -36.47
N LYS A 526 -27.08 95.56 -37.59
CA LYS A 526 -26.61 95.96 -38.95
C LYS A 526 -25.09 96.22 -39.17
N GLN A 527 -24.46 95.39 -40.01
CA GLN A 527 -24.06 95.61 -41.44
C GLN A 527 -22.82 96.53 -41.55
N SER A 528 -21.75 96.25 -42.29
CA SER A 528 -21.45 95.45 -43.50
C SER A 528 -19.91 95.21 -43.53
N GLY A 529 -19.22 94.53 -44.46
CA GLY A 529 -19.54 93.80 -45.70
C GLY A 529 -18.33 93.89 -46.66
N GLY A 530 -17.97 92.79 -47.34
CA GLY A 530 -16.86 92.73 -48.31
C GLY A 530 -15.89 91.55 -48.09
N ILE A 531 -15.51 90.71 -49.04
CA ILE A 531 -16.06 90.14 -50.29
C ILE A 531 -14.91 89.26 -50.85
N GLU A 532 -15.19 87.98 -51.12
CA GLU A 532 -14.50 87.05 -52.06
C GLU A 532 -12.97 86.75 -51.89
N ARG A 533 -12.43 85.58 -52.28
CA ARG A 533 -12.88 84.66 -53.35
C ARG A 533 -12.46 83.19 -53.16
N LYS A 534 -13.39 82.29 -53.56
CA LYS A 534 -13.34 80.86 -53.98
C LYS A 534 -11.94 80.25 -54.23
N GLN A 535 -11.67 78.97 -53.94
CA GLN A 535 -12.29 77.73 -54.48
C GLN A 535 -12.14 76.56 -53.46
N SER A 536 -13.10 75.67 -53.13
CA SER A 536 -13.88 74.69 -53.92
C SER A 536 -13.00 73.67 -54.67
N ILE A 537 -13.18 72.35 -54.70
CA ILE A 537 -14.31 71.43 -54.34
C ILE A 537 -13.71 69.98 -54.35
N ASP A 538 -14.20 68.88 -53.76
CA ASP A 538 -15.44 68.50 -53.05
C ASP A 538 -15.14 67.38 -51.98
N GLU A 539 -16.15 66.88 -51.27
CA GLU A 539 -16.10 65.69 -50.37
C GLU A 539 -16.80 64.44 -50.96
N SER A 540 -16.58 63.25 -50.37
CA SER A 540 -17.54 62.13 -50.27
C SER A 540 -16.98 61.10 -49.27
N THR A 541 -17.51 60.82 -48.06
CA THR A 541 -18.82 60.23 -47.67
C THR A 541 -19.13 58.90 -48.38
N GLY A 542 -19.65 57.82 -47.77
CA GLY A 542 -19.99 57.46 -46.36
C GLY A 542 -20.18 55.92 -46.29
N THR A 543 -19.95 55.22 -45.17
CA THR A 543 -20.82 55.01 -43.98
C THR A 543 -21.91 53.91 -44.15
N ALA A 544 -21.89 52.91 -43.24
CA ALA A 544 -22.98 51.95 -42.86
C ALA A 544 -23.47 50.89 -43.90
N ALA A 545 -24.01 49.72 -43.54
CA ALA A 545 -24.00 48.90 -42.30
C ALA A 545 -24.63 47.50 -42.54
N THR A 546 -24.31 46.49 -41.69
CA THR A 546 -25.04 45.21 -41.40
C THR A 546 -25.33 44.23 -42.56
N ASP A 547 -25.22 42.89 -42.44
CA ASP A 547 -25.84 42.05 -41.40
C ASP A 547 -25.23 40.61 -41.26
N ASN A 548 -25.68 39.88 -40.22
CA ASN A 548 -25.43 38.52 -39.69
C ASN A 548 -24.85 37.35 -40.54
N GLY A 549 -24.09 36.45 -39.86
CA GLY A 549 -23.97 35.02 -40.24
C GLY A 549 -22.70 34.26 -39.79
N THR A 550 -22.80 33.36 -38.80
CA THR A 550 -21.76 32.39 -38.36
C THR A 550 -21.95 30.99 -39.02
N PRO A 551 -21.01 30.02 -38.91
CA PRO A 551 -19.54 30.06 -38.74
C PRO A 551 -18.75 29.04 -39.62
N ALA A 552 -17.42 29.01 -39.43
CA ALA A 552 -16.51 27.84 -39.52
C ALA A 552 -15.76 27.47 -40.83
N LYS A 553 -14.63 26.78 -40.60
CA LYS A 553 -13.61 26.18 -41.51
C LYS A 553 -12.62 27.13 -42.21
N GLY A 554 -11.33 26.89 -41.92
CA GLY A 554 -10.20 27.42 -42.69
C GLY A 554 -9.74 26.46 -43.80
N PRO A 555 -8.99 26.96 -44.80
CA PRO A 555 -8.23 26.18 -45.79
C PRO A 555 -6.70 26.44 -45.65
N PRO A 556 -5.81 25.97 -46.55
CA PRO A 556 -5.95 24.95 -47.60
C PRO A 556 -4.90 23.80 -47.49
N PRO A 557 -5.00 22.79 -48.38
CA PRO A 557 -3.81 22.25 -49.04
C PRO A 557 -3.95 22.22 -50.58
N VAL A 558 -2.81 22.20 -51.29
CA VAL A 558 -2.67 22.06 -52.76
C VAL A 558 -1.42 21.18 -52.95
N ALA A 559 -1.49 19.92 -53.41
CA ALA A 559 -1.62 19.44 -54.80
C ALA A 559 -0.43 19.88 -55.71
N ASN A 560 0.16 19.13 -56.66
CA ASN A 560 0.01 17.76 -57.22
C ASN A 560 1.32 17.47 -58.07
N ASN A 561 1.64 16.34 -58.74
CA ASN A 561 0.96 15.07 -59.05
C ASN A 561 1.94 13.93 -59.48
N ASP A 562 1.39 12.72 -59.65
CA ASP A 562 1.63 11.71 -60.72
C ASP A 562 2.79 10.68 -60.82
N SER A 563 2.34 9.46 -61.16
CA SER A 563 3.00 8.31 -61.84
C SER A 563 4.01 7.44 -61.04
N GLY A 564 4.00 6.10 -61.10
CA GLY A 564 3.02 5.16 -61.68
C GLY A 564 3.45 3.67 -61.66
N ALA A 565 2.48 2.76 -61.72
CA ALA A 565 2.54 1.33 -62.13
C ALA A 565 3.34 0.24 -61.33
N SER A 566 2.55 -0.63 -60.68
CA SER A 566 2.46 -2.10 -60.91
C SER A 566 3.49 -3.14 -60.38
N SER A 567 2.90 -4.24 -59.89
CA SER A 567 3.35 -5.66 -59.89
C SER A 567 3.99 -6.30 -58.64
N ALA A 568 3.36 -7.41 -58.24
CA ALA A 568 3.89 -8.53 -57.43
C ALA A 568 4.18 -9.71 -58.42
N PRO A 569 4.60 -10.95 -58.03
CA PRO A 569 4.68 -11.55 -56.68
C PRO A 569 5.91 -12.49 -56.45
N ALA A 570 5.81 -13.37 -55.43
CA ALA A 570 6.30 -14.76 -55.36
C ALA A 570 7.28 -15.14 -54.22
N GLN A 571 7.09 -16.37 -53.72
CA GLN A 571 7.99 -17.11 -52.80
C GLN A 571 9.23 -17.66 -53.53
N PRO A 572 10.14 -18.34 -52.81
CA PRO A 572 10.35 -19.75 -53.16
C PRO A 572 10.48 -20.71 -51.96
N ASP A 573 10.12 -21.97 -52.21
CA ASP A 573 10.57 -23.15 -51.44
C ASP A 573 12.01 -23.54 -51.84
N GLY A 574 12.72 -24.26 -50.96
CA GLY A 574 14.03 -24.84 -51.30
C GLY A 574 14.67 -25.65 -50.18
N GLN A 575 14.52 -26.97 -50.21
CA GLN A 575 15.31 -27.91 -49.38
C GLN A 575 16.74 -28.04 -49.93
N THR A 576 17.75 -28.21 -49.06
CA THR A 576 18.90 -29.09 -49.37
C THR A 576 19.64 -29.56 -48.12
N THR A 577 20.21 -30.77 -48.22
CA THR A 577 20.91 -31.56 -47.19
C THR A 577 22.43 -31.62 -47.42
N ALA A 578 23.23 -31.58 -46.36
CA ALA A 578 24.57 -32.20 -46.18
C ALA A 578 25.08 -31.79 -44.77
N GLU A 579 25.51 -32.64 -43.83
CA GLU A 579 26.60 -33.64 -43.84
C GLU A 579 27.98 -33.07 -44.21
N ALA A 580 28.82 -32.80 -43.21
CA ALA A 580 30.14 -33.44 -43.01
C ALA A 580 31.01 -32.75 -41.92
N SER A 581 31.38 -33.54 -40.91
CA SER A 581 32.68 -33.61 -40.21
C SER A 581 33.55 -32.36 -40.01
N THR A 582 33.73 -31.93 -38.76
CA THR A 582 35.01 -32.10 -38.04
C THR A 582 34.80 -32.11 -36.52
#